data_AF-A0A7J9QYK5-F1
#
_entry.id   AF-A0A7J9QYK5-F1
#
_cell.length_a   1.000
_cell.length_b   1.000
_cell.length_c   1.000
_cell.angle_alpha   90.00
_cell.angle_beta   90.00
_cell.angle_gamma   90.00
#
_symmetry.space_group_name_H-M   'P 1'
#
loop_
_entity.id
_entity.type
_entity.pdbx_description
1 polymer ?
#
loop_
_entity_poly.entity_id
_entity_poly.type
_entity_poly.pdbx_seq_one_letter_code
_entity_poly.pdbx_strand_id
1 'polypeptide(L)'
;MKTIFVTGTAGSGKSSLVAKLYEYYTRNGAFCAILNLDPGVESMPYNCDVDVRDYVDYVSIMQEYNLGPNGGLVMANDLIASKIDEIQNDVNNINPDYLIVDTPGQIELFAYRSSGRF
;
A
#
# COMPACT_ATOMS: atom_id res chain seq x y z
N MET A 1 11.69 -3.29 13.61
CA MET A 1 11.06 -3.49 12.30
C MET A 1 11.96 -2.98 11.18
N LYS A 2 12.27 -3.81 10.18
CA LYS A 2 12.87 -3.41 8.90
C LYS A 2 11.75 -3.26 7.86
N THR A 3 11.82 -2.27 6.99
CA THR A 3 10.76 -2.02 5.98
C THR A 3 11.29 -2.20 4.57
N ILE A 4 10.55 -2.91 3.73
CA ILE A 4 10.87 -3.17 2.32
C ILE A 4 9.75 -2.57 1.47
N PHE A 5 10.02 -1.45 0.80
CA PHE A 5 9.11 -0.85 -0.16
C PHE A 5 9.30 -1.48 -1.53
N VAL A 6 8.25 -2.12 -2.06
CA VAL A 6 8.25 -2.70 -3.40
C VAL A 6 7.64 -1.69 -4.36
N THR A 7 8.49 -1.07 -5.19
CA THR A 7 8.11 -0.03 -6.15
C THR A 7 8.39 -0.45 -7.60
N GLY A 8 7.70 0.17 -8.54
CA GLY A 8 7.78 -0.18 -9.96
C GLY A 8 6.51 0.17 -10.72
N THR A 9 6.63 0.25 -12.05
CA THR A 9 5.50 0.59 -12.93
C THR A 9 4.36 -0.42 -12.84
N ALA A 10 3.17 -0.02 -13.30
CA ALA A 10 2.03 -0.93 -13.42
C ALA A 10 2.42 -2.15 -14.28
N GLY A 11 2.05 -3.35 -13.83
CA GLY A 11 2.40 -4.60 -14.52
C GLY A 11 3.83 -5.11 -14.29
N SER A 12 4.69 -4.42 -13.53
CA SER A 12 6.08 -4.87 -13.27
C SER A 12 6.19 -6.07 -12.32
N GLY A 13 5.09 -6.55 -11.76
CA GLY A 13 5.06 -7.72 -10.86
C GLY A 13 5.30 -7.43 -9.37
N LYS A 14 5.06 -6.19 -8.90
CA LYS A 14 5.22 -5.79 -7.48
C LYS A 14 4.49 -6.72 -6.50
N SER A 15 3.18 -6.88 -6.66
CA SER A 15 2.37 -7.72 -5.76
C SER A 15 2.81 -9.19 -5.79
N SER A 16 3.24 -9.69 -6.95
CA SER A 16 3.84 -11.03 -7.06
C SER A 16 5.16 -11.15 -6.30
N LEU A 17 6.00 -10.12 -6.34
CA LEU A 17 7.24 -10.06 -5.57
C LEU A 17 6.96 -9.95 -4.07
N VAL A 18 5.99 -9.15 -3.65
CA VAL A 18 5.54 -9.03 -2.25
C VAL A 18 5.12 -10.41 -1.71
N ALA A 19 4.28 -11.14 -2.46
CA ALA A 19 3.88 -12.51 -2.08
C ALA A 19 5.09 -13.43 -1.85
N LYS A 20 6.09 -13.36 -2.73
CA LYS A 20 7.28 -14.21 -2.66
C LYS A 20 8.25 -13.80 -1.56
N LEU A 21 8.40 -12.51 -1.30
CA LEU A 21 9.19 -11.99 -0.18
C LEU A 21 8.59 -12.43 1.15
N TYR A 22 7.26 -12.28 1.30
CA TYR A 22 6.56 -12.72 2.50
C TYR A 22 6.73 -14.24 2.73
N GLU A 23 6.48 -15.06 1.70
CA GLU A 23 6.68 -16.51 1.77
C GLU A 23 8.13 -16.86 2.16
N TYR A 24 9.12 -16.18 1.58
CA TYR A 24 10.53 -16.42 1.85
C TYR A 24 10.90 -16.08 3.30
N TYR A 25 10.60 -14.87 3.77
CA TYR A 25 11.02 -14.46 5.11
C TYR A 25 10.31 -15.25 6.21
N THR A 26 8.99 -15.50 6.07
CA THR A 26 8.23 -16.33 7.00
C THR A 26 8.77 -17.75 7.05
N ARG A 27 9.14 -18.35 5.90
CA ARG A 27 9.79 -19.67 5.86
C ARG A 27 11.16 -19.71 6.55
N ASN A 28 11.86 -18.59 6.60
CA ASN A 28 13.16 -18.47 7.26
C ASN A 28 13.04 -18.01 8.73
N GLY A 29 11.83 -18.07 9.31
CA GLY A 29 11.59 -17.84 10.73
C GLY A 29 11.45 -16.39 11.14
N ALA A 30 11.36 -15.45 10.20
CA ALA A 30 11.10 -14.04 10.50
C ALA A 30 9.59 -13.80 10.61
N PHE A 31 9.17 -12.97 11.58
CA PHE A 31 7.79 -12.51 11.66
C PHE A 31 7.58 -11.33 10.70
N CYS A 32 6.77 -11.54 9.67
CA CYS A 32 6.54 -10.55 8.62
C CYS A 32 5.10 -10.08 8.63
N ALA A 33 4.90 -8.81 8.26
CA ALA A 33 3.59 -8.25 7.94
C ALA A 33 3.63 -7.61 6.55
N ILE A 34 2.47 -7.57 5.90
CA ILE A 34 2.26 -6.92 4.61
C ILE A 34 1.37 -5.70 4.79
N LEU A 35 1.82 -4.55 4.28
CA LEU A 35 1.03 -3.34 4.12
C LEU A 35 0.72 -3.11 2.64
N ASN A 36 -0.57 -3.08 2.30
CA ASN A 36 -1.01 -2.61 0.98
C ASN A 36 -1.19 -1.09 1.01
N LEU A 37 -0.48 -0.35 0.14
CA LEU A 37 -0.67 1.09 -0.07
C LEU A 37 -1.39 1.42 -1.39
N ASP A 38 -1.83 0.43 -2.18
CA ASP A 38 -2.58 0.68 -3.41
C ASP A 38 -4.10 0.70 -3.16
N PRO A 39 -4.78 1.87 -3.17
CA PRO A 39 -6.22 1.93 -2.99
C PRO A 39 -7.00 1.43 -4.22
N GLY A 40 -6.36 1.32 -5.38
CA GLY A 40 -6.98 0.93 -6.64
C GLY A 40 -6.85 -0.56 -6.96
N VAL A 41 -6.22 -1.36 -6.08
CA VAL A 41 -6.02 -2.79 -6.34
C VAL A 41 -7.32 -3.57 -6.14
N GLU A 42 -7.76 -4.28 -7.18
CA GLU A 42 -8.98 -5.09 -7.13
C GLU A 42 -8.75 -6.43 -6.42
N SER A 43 -7.63 -7.08 -6.68
CA SER A 43 -7.29 -8.39 -6.10
C SER A 43 -5.79 -8.49 -5.84
N MET A 44 -5.43 -9.17 -4.74
CA MET A 44 -4.05 -9.40 -4.33
C MET A 44 -3.78 -10.91 -4.21
N PRO A 45 -2.58 -11.38 -4.58
CA PRO A 45 -2.20 -12.79 -4.45
C PRO A 45 -1.78 -13.19 -3.02
N TYR A 46 -2.06 -12.34 -2.03
CA TYR A 46 -1.73 -12.51 -0.62
C TYR A 46 -2.81 -11.85 0.25
N ASN A 47 -2.80 -12.19 1.54
CA ASN A 47 -3.54 -11.43 2.56
C ASN A 47 -2.61 -10.36 3.12
N CYS A 48 -3.08 -9.12 3.20
CA CYS A 48 -2.36 -8.04 3.88
C CYS A 48 -2.83 -7.93 5.34
N ASP A 49 -1.91 -7.50 6.21
CA ASP A 49 -2.18 -7.27 7.63
C ASP A 49 -2.71 -5.86 7.88
N VAL A 50 -2.30 -4.90 7.04
CA VAL A 50 -2.83 -3.54 7.00
C VAL A 50 -3.13 -3.18 5.54
N ASP A 51 -4.34 -2.65 5.30
CA ASP A 51 -4.81 -2.29 3.96
C ASP A 51 -5.34 -0.86 3.95
N VAL A 52 -4.79 0.00 3.09
CA VAL A 52 -5.29 1.37 2.93
C VAL A 52 -6.76 1.45 2.51
N ARG A 53 -7.29 0.37 1.89
CA ARG A 53 -8.70 0.28 1.49
C ARG A 53 -9.67 0.25 2.68
N ASP A 54 -9.19 -0.07 3.88
CA ASP A 54 -9.98 0.00 5.11
C ASP A 54 -10.19 1.45 5.61
N TYR A 55 -9.34 2.38 5.17
CA TYR A 55 -9.39 3.79 5.56
C TYR A 55 -10.00 4.68 4.46
N VAL A 56 -9.88 4.25 3.20
CA VAL A 56 -10.21 5.06 2.03
C VAL A 56 -10.91 4.21 0.97
N ASP A 57 -12.17 4.52 0.68
CA ASP A 57 -12.94 3.90 -0.39
C ASP A 57 -12.77 4.66 -1.71
N TYR A 58 -11.86 4.15 -2.54
CA TYR A 58 -11.55 4.69 -3.87
C TYR A 58 -12.79 4.80 -4.78
N VAL A 59 -13.71 3.82 -4.74
CA VAL A 59 -14.90 3.80 -5.60
C VAL A 59 -15.86 4.90 -5.17
N SER A 60 -16.09 5.04 -3.87
CA SER A 60 -16.94 6.11 -3.32
C SER A 60 -16.37 7.50 -3.62
N ILE A 61 -15.05 7.68 -3.50
CA ILE A 61 -14.37 8.95 -3.83
C ILE A 61 -14.59 9.35 -5.29
N MET A 62 -14.46 8.40 -6.22
CA MET A 62 -14.71 8.69 -7.64
C MET A 62 -16.15 9.16 -7.88
N GLN A 63 -17.12 8.56 -7.20
CA GLN A 63 -18.53 8.91 -7.34
C GLN A 63 -18.86 10.25 -6.69
N GLU A 64 -18.43 10.49 -5.45
CA GLU A 64 -18.73 11.69 -4.68
C GLU A 64 -18.16 12.95 -5.34
N TYR A 65 -16.93 12.88 -5.83
CA TYR A 65 -16.22 14.01 -6.43
C TYR A 65 -16.31 14.05 -7.96
N ASN A 66 -17.07 13.13 -8.56
CA ASN A 66 -17.22 12.97 -10.02
C ASN A 66 -15.86 12.91 -10.75
N LEU A 67 -14.95 12.09 -10.22
CA LEU A 67 -13.58 11.95 -10.71
C LEU A 67 -13.42 10.73 -11.62
N GLY A 68 -12.58 10.86 -12.65
CA GLY A 68 -12.07 9.71 -13.39
C GLY A 68 -11.03 8.91 -12.59
N PRO A 69 -10.61 7.72 -13.06
CA PRO A 69 -9.76 6.80 -12.29
C PRO A 69 -8.48 7.44 -11.73
N ASN A 70 -7.75 8.20 -12.55
CA ASN A 70 -6.52 8.86 -12.11
C ASN A 70 -6.78 9.98 -11.09
N GLY A 71 -7.90 10.71 -11.24
CA GLY A 71 -8.30 11.73 -10.27
C GLY A 71 -8.71 11.13 -8.93
N GLY A 72 -9.45 10.02 -8.97
CA GLY A 72 -9.81 9.24 -7.79
C GLY A 72 -8.57 8.71 -7.06
N LEU A 73 -7.58 8.18 -7.80
CA LEU A 73 -6.33 7.68 -7.22
C LEU A 73 -5.53 8.79 -6.54
N VAL A 74 -5.46 9.97 -7.16
CA VAL A 74 -4.84 11.16 -6.56
C VAL A 74 -5.50 11.49 -5.22
N MET A 75 -6.83 11.65 -5.23
CA MET A 75 -7.56 12.06 -4.04
C MET A 75 -7.50 10.99 -2.94
N ALA A 76 -7.60 9.71 -3.32
CA ALA A 76 -7.45 8.60 -2.40
C ALA A 76 -6.07 8.62 -1.72
N ASN A 77 -4.99 8.87 -2.47
CA ASN A 77 -3.64 8.99 -1.89
C ASN A 77 -3.51 10.20 -0.94
N ASP A 78 -4.12 11.34 -1.28
CA ASP A 78 -4.12 12.51 -0.39
C ASP A 78 -4.87 12.22 0.92
N LEU A 79 -5.98 11.46 0.86
CA LEU A 79 -6.72 11.01 2.05
C LEU A 79 -5.94 9.97 2.86
N ILE A 80 -5.28 9.01 2.22
CA ILE A 80 -4.39 8.03 2.88
C ILE A 80 -3.27 8.77 3.63
N ALA A 81 -2.67 9.79 3.02
CA ALA A 81 -1.63 10.60 3.67
C ALA A 81 -2.15 11.31 4.94
N SER A 82 -3.41 11.74 4.96
CA SER A 82 -4.04 12.30 6.17
C SER A 82 -4.29 11.25 7.27
N LYS A 83 -4.22 9.97 6.94
CA LYS A 83 -4.43 8.82 7.83
C LYS A 83 -3.14 8.08 8.19
N ILE A 84 -1.97 8.65 7.84
CA ILE A 84 -0.69 7.96 7.99
C ILE A 84 -0.38 7.59 9.45
N ASP A 85 -0.77 8.42 10.41
CA ASP A 85 -0.56 8.14 11.84
C ASP A 85 -1.39 6.93 12.31
N GLU A 86 -2.64 6.79 11.83
CA GLU A 86 -3.51 5.64 12.13
C GLU A 86 -2.91 4.35 11.53
N ILE A 87 -2.50 4.40 10.26
CA ILE A 87 -1.86 3.27 9.56
C ILE A 87 -0.56 2.86 10.27
N GLN A 88 0.27 3.83 10.65
CA GLN A 88 1.51 3.57 11.39
C GLN A 88 1.23 2.92 12.75
N ASN A 89 0.19 3.35 13.46
CA ASN A 89 -0.19 2.74 14.73
C ASN A 89 -0.61 1.28 14.56
N ASP A 90 -1.38 0.95 13.52
CA ASP A 90 -1.79 -0.43 13.26
C ASP A 90 -0.60 -1.33 12.91
N VAL A 91 0.35 -0.84 12.10
CA VAL A 91 1.62 -1.52 11.85
C VAL A 91 2.43 -1.72 13.14
N ASN A 92 2.52 -0.69 13.98
CA ASN A 92 3.27 -0.75 15.24
C ASN A 92 2.64 -1.72 16.25
N ASN A 93 1.31 -1.85 16.25
CA ASN A 93 0.59 -2.80 17.09
C ASN A 93 0.88 -4.26 16.69
N ILE A 94 1.13 -4.52 15.40
CA ILE A 94 1.57 -5.82 14.91
C ILE A 94 3.01 -6.10 15.36
N ASN A 95 3.88 -5.08 15.33
CA ASN A 95 5.30 -5.16 15.69
C ASN A 95 6.10 -6.27 14.95
N PRO A 96 6.14 -6.26 13.60
CA PRO A 96 6.84 -7.28 12.82
C PRO A 96 8.36 -7.08 12.76
N ASP A 97 9.09 -8.16 12.50
CA ASP A 97 10.52 -8.09 12.16
C ASP A 97 10.71 -7.37 10.82
N TYR A 98 9.87 -7.74 9.83
CA TYR A 98 9.83 -7.14 8.50
C TYR A 98 8.42 -6.65 8.14
N LEU A 99 8.34 -5.41 7.69
CA LEU A 99 7.16 -4.87 7.00
C LEU A 99 7.44 -4.84 5.50
N ILE A 100 6.64 -5.57 4.72
CA ILE A 100 6.71 -5.58 3.27
C ILE A 100 5.58 -4.69 2.75
N VAL A 101 5.92 -3.65 2.01
CA VAL A 101 4.97 -2.63 1.55
C VAL A 101 4.77 -2.77 0.05
N ASP A 102 3.54 -3.08 -0.38
CA ASP A 102 3.16 -3.00 -1.79
C ASP A 102 2.70 -1.57 -2.11
N THR A 103 3.27 -0.98 -3.16
CA THR A 103 3.02 0.42 -3.52
C THR A 103 2.19 0.53 -4.79
N PRO A 104 1.44 1.64 -4.97
CA PRO A 104 0.65 1.86 -6.17
C PRO A 104 1.44 1.69 -7.48
N GLY A 105 0.79 1.12 -8.50
CA GLY A 105 1.44 0.93 -9.81
C GLY A 105 1.79 2.19 -10.59
N GLN A 106 1.18 3.32 -10.25
CA GLN A 106 1.49 4.62 -10.85
C GLN A 106 2.54 5.34 -10.01
N ILE A 107 3.81 5.05 -10.27
CA ILE A 107 4.94 5.66 -9.55
C ILE A 107 4.92 7.19 -9.63
N GLU A 108 4.32 7.77 -10.67
CA GLU A 108 4.22 9.23 -10.86
C GLU A 108 3.35 9.90 -9.81
N LEU A 109 2.32 9.21 -9.30
CA LEU A 109 1.46 9.70 -8.23
C LEU A 109 2.19 9.70 -6.88
N PHE A 110 3.12 8.77 -6.68
CA PHE A 110 3.89 8.63 -5.44
C PHE A 110 5.18 9.46 -5.45
N ALA A 111 5.90 9.53 -6.58
CA ALA A 111 7.26 10.10 -6.66
C ALA A 111 7.30 11.62 -6.89
N TYR A 112 6.25 12.24 -7.45
CA TYR A 112 6.26 13.67 -7.81
C TYR A 112 5.40 14.57 -6.94
N ARG A 113 4.81 14.06 -5.85
CA ARG A 113 4.02 14.87 -4.91
C ARG A 113 4.74 15.08 -3.59
N SER A 114 4.41 16.19 -2.93
CA SER A 114 4.93 16.55 -1.60
C SER A 114 4.70 15.47 -0.53
N SER A 115 3.68 14.62 -0.72
CA SER A 115 3.35 13.47 0.14
C SER A 115 4.30 12.27 -0.02
N GLY A 116 5.02 12.14 -1.13
CA GLY A 116 5.99 11.04 -1.34
C GLY A 116 7.37 11.27 -0.72
N ARG A 117 7.56 12.41 -0.03
CA ARG A 117 8.82 12.79 0.62
C ARG A 117 8.94 12.29 2.06
N PHE A 118 7.90 11.68 2.62
CA PHE A 118 7.83 11.25 4.01
C PHE A 118 7.43 9.78 4.10
#